data_AF-A0A2V7SUP8-F1
#
_entry.id   AF-A0A2V7SUP8-F1
#
_cell.length_a   1.000
_cell.length_b   1.000
_cell.length_c   1.000
_cell.angle_alpha   90.00
_cell.angle_beta   90.00
_cell.angle_gamma   90.00
#
_symmetry.space_group_name_H-M   'P 1'
#
loop_
_entity.id
_entity.type
_entity.pdbx_description
1 polymer ?
#
loop_
_entity_poly.entity_id
_entity_poly.type
_entity_poly.pdbx_seq_one_letter_code
_entity_poly.pdbx_strand_id
1 'polypeptide(L)'
;MNRVNFGKRSGIVLDACAQHGTWFDADELRRVVEFVRDGGLDRARAHDRMQLEEDRRLLAAKQQIASWGAPQPAQPKDASPEATGPFAEILLRLFGTF
;
A
#
# COMPACT_ATOMS: atom_id res chain seq x y z
N MET A 1 -12.04 25.21 -8.71
CA MET A 1 -10.67 25.58 -8.32
C MET A 1 -10.05 24.37 -7.65
N ASN A 2 -8.86 23.94 -8.06
CA ASN A 2 -8.16 22.80 -7.46
C ASN A 2 -6.77 23.24 -6.98
N ARG A 3 -6.41 22.87 -5.75
CA ARG A 3 -5.08 23.13 -5.20
C ARG A 3 -4.14 22.02 -5.64
N VAL A 4 -3.09 22.37 -6.38
CA VAL A 4 -2.15 21.41 -6.96
C VAL A 4 -0.73 21.69 -6.51
N ASN A 5 0.00 20.65 -6.12
CA ASN A 5 1.43 20.76 -5.86
C ASN A 5 2.19 20.82 -7.19
N PHE A 6 2.88 21.94 -7.45
CA PHE A 6 3.64 22.15 -8.68
C PHE A 6 4.72 21.06 -8.82
N GLY A 7 4.78 20.41 -9.99
CA GLY A 7 5.72 19.29 -10.19
C GLY A 7 5.53 18.10 -9.23
N LYS A 8 4.35 17.98 -8.60
CA LYS A 8 3.94 16.95 -7.62
C LYS A 8 4.72 16.90 -6.30
N ARG A 9 5.96 17.38 -6.27
CA ARG A 9 6.91 17.26 -5.15
C ARG A 9 7.57 18.57 -4.73
N SER A 10 7.29 19.69 -5.39
CA SER A 10 7.96 20.97 -5.07
C SER A 10 7.56 21.54 -3.72
N GLY A 11 6.36 21.18 -3.21
CA GLY A 11 5.80 21.79 -2.01
C GLY A 11 5.24 23.20 -2.25
N ILE A 12 5.08 23.60 -3.52
CA ILE A 12 4.48 24.87 -3.93
C ILE A 12 3.05 24.56 -4.39
N VAL A 13 2.03 25.16 -3.77
CA VAL A 13 0.63 24.74 -3.94
C VAL A 13 -0.17 25.81 -4.67
N LEU A 14 -0.34 25.63 -5.98
CA LEU A 14 -1.01 26.59 -6.85
C LEU A 14 -2.51 26.35 -6.94
N ASP A 15 -3.29 27.40 -7.18
CA ASP A 15 -4.69 27.30 -7.53
C ASP A 15 -4.87 27.18 -9.04
N ALA A 16 -5.42 26.05 -9.49
CA ALA A 16 -5.66 25.75 -10.90
C ALA A 16 -7.15 25.55 -11.19
N CYS A 17 -7.62 26.17 -12.28
CA CYS A 17 -8.93 25.94 -12.86
C CYS A 17 -8.75 25.59 -14.35
N ALA A 18 -9.29 24.44 -14.76
CA ALA A 18 -9.18 23.99 -16.15
C ALA A 18 -9.75 24.99 -17.18
N GLN A 19 -10.78 25.76 -16.80
CA GLN A 19 -11.44 26.71 -17.68
C GLN A 19 -10.74 28.08 -17.74
N HIS A 20 -10.12 28.51 -16.64
CA HIS A 20 -9.73 29.92 -16.49
C HIS A 20 -8.22 30.12 -16.26
N GLY A 21 -7.45 29.06 -15.96
CA GLY A 21 -5.99 29.12 -15.81
C GLY A 21 -5.49 28.86 -14.40
N THR A 22 -4.33 29.42 -14.09
CA THR A 22 -3.60 29.20 -12.83
C THR A 22 -3.30 30.53 -12.16
N TRP A 23 -3.58 30.61 -10.86
CA TRP A 23 -3.30 31.77 -10.02
C TRP A 23 -2.15 31.47 -9.07
N PHE A 24 -1.42 32.52 -8.73
CA PHE A 24 -0.29 32.50 -7.82
C PHE A 24 -0.58 33.46 -6.67
N ASP A 25 -0.44 32.96 -5.44
CA ASP A 25 -0.37 33.82 -4.26
C ASP A 25 0.99 34.52 -4.19
N ALA A 26 1.16 35.39 -3.20
CA ALA A 26 2.43 36.06 -2.95
C ALA A 26 3.57 35.04 -2.81
N ASP A 27 4.70 35.33 -3.48
CA ASP A 27 5.91 34.50 -3.53
C ASP A 27 5.81 33.14 -4.23
N GLU A 28 4.63 32.64 -4.59
CA GLU A 28 4.51 31.33 -5.25
C GLU A 28 5.17 31.31 -6.62
N LEU A 29 4.97 32.35 -7.43
CA LEU A 29 5.60 32.44 -8.75
C LEU A 29 7.13 32.46 -8.65
N ARG A 30 7.67 33.20 -7.67
CA ARG A 30 9.12 33.24 -7.41
C ARG A 30 9.65 31.86 -7.07
N ARG A 31 9.00 31.17 -6.12
CA ARG A 31 9.37 29.82 -5.71
C ARG A 31 9.30 28.82 -6.86
N VAL A 32 8.31 28.95 -7.76
CA VAL A 32 8.22 28.10 -8.97
C VAL A 32 9.43 28.33 -9.86
N VAL A 33 9.79 29.59 -10.11
CA VAL A 33 10.94 29.93 -10.96
C VAL A 33 12.25 29.41 -10.36
N GLU A 34 12.47 29.61 -9.06
CA GLU A 34 13.64 29.09 -8.33
C GLU A 34 13.70 27.56 -8.41
N PHE A 35 12.59 26.87 -8.11
CA PHE A 35 12.52 25.42 -8.18
C PHE A 35 12.88 24.89 -9.58
N VAL A 36 12.39 25.54 -10.64
CA VAL A 36 12.71 25.15 -12.02
C VAL A 36 14.18 25.41 -12.33
N ARG A 37 14.71 26.58 -11.97
CA ARG A 37 16.13 26.95 -12.19
C ARG A 37 17.09 25.99 -11.48
N ASP A 38 16.71 25.53 -10.29
CA ASP A 38 17.51 24.57 -9.52
C ASP A 38 17.40 23.14 -10.07
N GLY A 39 16.73 22.90 -11.19
CA GLY A 39 16.54 21.56 -11.78
C GLY A 39 15.52 20.70 -11.03
N GLY A 40 14.62 21.31 -10.25
CA GLY A 40 13.64 20.62 -9.43
C GLY A 40 12.72 19.70 -10.22
N LEU A 41 12.35 20.06 -11.45
CA LEU A 41 11.51 19.23 -12.32
C LEU A 41 12.21 17.93 -12.73
N ASP A 42 13.51 17.97 -13.00
CA ASP A 42 14.26 16.77 -13.40
C ASP A 42 14.44 15.82 -12.22
N ARG A 43 14.71 16.36 -11.03
CA ARG A 43 14.71 15.57 -9.78
C ARG A 43 13.34 14.95 -9.52
N ALA A 44 12.25 15.71 -9.68
CA ALA A 44 10.90 15.20 -9.48
C ALA A 44 10.59 14.05 -10.46
N ARG A 45 10.93 14.20 -11.75
CA ARG A 45 10.76 13.13 -12.75
C ARG A 45 11.61 11.90 -12.45
N ALA A 46 12.86 12.09 -12.03
CA ALA A 46 13.73 10.98 -11.64
C ALA A 46 13.13 10.19 -10.47
N HIS A 47 12.63 10.90 -9.46
CA HIS A 47 11.94 10.27 -8.34
C HIS A 47 10.66 9.55 -8.76
N ASP A 48 9.82 10.16 -9.60
CA ASP A 48 8.60 9.54 -10.12
C ASP A 48 8.92 8.23 -10.88
N ARG A 49 9.98 8.21 -11.69
CA ARG A 49 10.44 6.99 -12.37
C ARG A 49 10.87 5.90 -11.40
N MET A 50 11.69 6.24 -10.40
CA MET A 50 12.15 5.28 -9.39
C MET A 50 10.98 4.66 -8.62
N GLN A 51 10.01 5.47 -8.19
CA GLN A 51 8.82 4.97 -7.51
C GLN A 51 7.99 4.06 -8.40
N LEU A 52 7.76 4.45 -9.66
CA LEU A 52 7.01 3.62 -10.59
C LEU A 52 7.69 2.27 -10.82
N GLU A 53 9.01 2.24 -10.92
CA GLU A 53 9.78 0.99 -11.04
C GLU A 53 9.67 0.12 -9.80
N GLU A 54 9.76 0.70 -8.61
CA GLU A 54 9.58 0.00 -7.33
C GLU A 54 8.16 -0.58 -7.21
N ASP A 55 7.14 0.22 -7.48
CA ASP A 55 5.75 -0.20 -7.46
C ASP A 55 5.51 -1.36 -8.44
N ARG A 56 6.09 -1.29 -9.64
CA ARG A 56 6.03 -2.38 -10.62
C ARG A 56 6.69 -3.65 -10.11
N ARG A 57 7.84 -3.56 -9.44
CA ARG A 57 8.51 -4.72 -8.83
C ARG A 57 7.65 -5.34 -7.72
N LEU A 58 7.09 -4.52 -6.84
CA LEU A 58 6.22 -4.97 -5.75
C LEU A 58 4.96 -5.65 -6.29
N LEU A 59 4.33 -5.09 -7.33
CA LEU A 59 3.17 -5.69 -7.98
C LEU A 59 3.51 -7.03 -8.62
N ALA A 60 4.64 -7.14 -9.33
CA ALA A 60 5.09 -8.41 -9.91
C ALA A 60 5.35 -9.48 -8.84
N ALA A 61 6.01 -9.11 -7.74
CA ALA A 61 6.25 -10.01 -6.62
C ALA A 61 4.93 -10.47 -5.96
N LYS A 62 3.98 -9.55 -5.74
CA LYS A 62 2.64 -9.87 -5.22
C LYS A 62 1.89 -10.83 -6.15
N GLN A 63 1.94 -10.61 -7.45
CA GLN A 63 1.33 -11.49 -8.45
C GLN A 63 1.98 -12.88 -8.43
N GLN A 64 3.30 -12.96 -8.33
CA GLN A 64 4.01 -14.23 -8.22
C GLN A 64 3.60 -14.98 -6.96
N ILE A 65 3.58 -14.34 -5.79
CA ILE A 65 3.13 -14.97 -4.54
C ILE A 65 1.68 -15.46 -4.66
N ALA A 66 0.78 -14.64 -5.21
CA ALA A 66 -0.61 -15.04 -5.43
C ALA A 66 -0.71 -16.26 -6.37
N SER A 67 0.14 -16.33 -7.40
CA SER A 67 0.17 -17.45 -8.35
C SER A 67 0.69 -18.76 -7.77
N TRP A 68 1.53 -18.71 -6.72
CA TRP A 68 2.07 -19.91 -6.06
C TRP A 68 1.03 -20.66 -5.21
N GLY A 69 -0.18 -20.12 -5.06
CA GLY A 69 -1.29 -20.73 -4.32
C GLY A 69 -1.07 -20.68 -2.82
N ALA A 70 -2.08 -20.27 -2.06
CA ALA A 70 -2.06 -20.46 -0.61
C ALA A 70 -1.91 -21.97 -0.32
N PRO A 71 -1.03 -22.40 0.60
CA PRO A 71 -1.00 -23.78 1.04
C PRO A 71 -2.41 -24.17 1.47
N GLN A 72 -3.01 -25.15 0.80
CA GLN A 72 -4.30 -25.69 1.22
C GLN A 72 -4.11 -26.16 2.66
N PRO A 73 -4.92 -25.72 3.64
CA PRO A 73 -4.83 -26.28 4.98
C PRO A 73 -5.00 -27.79 4.85
N ALA A 74 -3.96 -28.52 5.25
CA ALA A 74 -3.92 -29.97 5.17
C ALA A 74 -5.17 -30.50 5.88
N GLN A 75 -6.07 -31.13 5.13
CA GLN A 75 -7.20 -31.81 5.72
C GLN A 75 -6.64 -32.93 6.61
N PRO A 76 -6.93 -32.97 7.91
CA PRO A 76 -6.51 -34.07 8.76
C PRO A 76 -7.16 -35.34 8.19
N LYS A 77 -6.34 -36.22 7.60
CA LYS A 77 -6.81 -37.31 6.76
C LYS A 77 -7.39 -38.51 7.51
N ASP A 78 -7.31 -38.58 8.83
CA ASP A 78 -7.86 -39.72 9.58
C ASP A 78 -8.49 -39.24 10.89
N ALA A 79 -9.73 -38.79 10.86
CA ALA A 79 -10.58 -38.76 12.05
C ALA A 79 -11.41 -40.05 12.07
N SER A 80 -10.78 -41.18 12.41
CA SER A 80 -11.53 -42.35 12.84
C SER A 80 -12.16 -42.03 14.22
N PRO A 81 -13.46 -42.22 14.44
CA PRO A 81 -14.12 -41.90 15.69
C PRO A 81 -13.92 -43.05 16.68
N GLU A 82 -12.71 -43.19 17.21
CA GLU A 82 -12.40 -44.22 18.21
C GLU A 82 -11.75 -43.57 19.43
N ALA A 83 -12.46 -42.60 20.00
CA ALA A 83 -12.12 -42.02 21.31
C ALA A 83 -12.92 -42.75 22.41
N THR A 84 -12.58 -44.01 22.66
CA THR A 84 -12.91 -44.72 23.91
C THR A 84 -11.61 -45.06 24.62
N GLY A 85 -10.87 -44.02 25.00
CA GLY A 85 -9.69 -44.11 25.86
C GLY A 85 -9.99 -43.58 27.26
N PRO A 86 -9.37 -44.12 28.32
CA PRO A 86 -9.65 -43.79 29.73
C PRO A 86 -9.39 -42.31 30.09
N PHE A 87 -8.71 -41.56 29.23
CA PHE A 87 -8.48 -40.12 29.42
C PHE A 87 -9.71 -39.25 29.09
N ALA A 88 -10.61 -39.71 28.22
CA ALA A 88 -11.83 -38.97 27.88
C ALA A 88 -12.82 -38.94 29.07
N GLU A 89 -12.90 -40.02 29.85
CA GLU A 89 -13.72 -40.09 31.07
C GLU A 89 -13.21 -39.14 32.18
N ILE A 90 -11.89 -38.98 32.30
CA ILE A 90 -11.27 -38.12 33.30
C ILE A 90 -11.57 -36.64 33.02
N LEU A 91 -11.54 -36.23 31.76
CA LEU A 91 -11.84 -34.84 31.37
C LEU A 91 -13.33 -34.49 31.54
N LEU A 92 -14.24 -35.43 31.24
CA LEU A 92 -15.67 -35.26 31.47
C LEU A 92 -16.03 -35.18 32.96
N ARG A 93 -15.29 -35.85 33.84
CA ARG A 93 -15.48 -35.75 35.30
C ARG A 93 -14.87 -34.49 35.92
N LEU A 94 -13.82 -33.93 35.32
CA LEU A 94 -13.16 -32.71 35.82
C LEU A 94 -13.87 -31.41 35.41
N PHE A 95 -14.61 -31.41 34.29
CA PHE A 95 -15.22 -30.19 33.75
C PHE A 95 -16.73 -30.30 33.47
N GLY A 96 -17.39 -31.36 33.95
CA GLY A 96 -18.78 -31.67 33.63
C GLY A 96 -19.71 -31.76 34.84
N THR A 97 -19.82 -30.70 35.64
CA THR A 97 -21.07 -30.23 36.29
C THR A 97 -20.75 -28.99 37.11
N PHE A 98 -20.87 -27.81 36.47
CA PHE A 98 -21.68 -26.65 36.91
C PHE A 98 -21.59 -25.56 35.84
#